data_AF-A0ABC9G1A3-F1
#
_entry.id   AF-A0ABC9G1A3-F1
#
_cell.length_a   1.000
_cell.length_b   1.000
_cell.length_c   1.000
_cell.angle_alpha   90.00
_cell.angle_beta   90.00
_cell.angle_gamma   90.00
#
_symmetry.space_group_name_H-M   'P 1'
#
loop_
_entity.id
_entity.type
_entity.pdbx_description
1 polymer ?
#
loop_
_entity_poly.entity_id
_entity_poly.type
_entity_poly.pdbx_seq_one_letter_code
_entity_poly.pdbx_strand_id
1 'polypeptide(L)'
;MKGIPVLALSLLFVLVAAASLQDLAVAADDAAGGGVPYGVCDGKCRSRCSLKKAGRCMGLCMMCCGKCQGCVPSGPYASKDECPCYRDMKSPKTQRPKCP
;
A
#
# COMPACT_ATOMS: atom_id res chain seq x y z
N MET A 1 -56.04 -16.60 -16.10
CA MET A 1 -55.12 -15.59 -15.55
C MET A 1 -54.63 -16.12 -14.21
N LYS A 2 -53.51 -16.85 -14.21
CA LYS A 2 -52.98 -17.53 -13.01
C LYS A 2 -52.06 -16.54 -12.30
N GLY A 3 -52.53 -16.00 -11.18
CA GLY A 3 -51.80 -15.02 -10.39
C GLY A 3 -50.43 -15.58 -10.02
N ILE A 4 -49.38 -14.86 -10.41
CA ILE A 4 -48.02 -15.18 -10.02
C ILE A 4 -48.01 -15.17 -8.48
N PRO A 5 -47.59 -16.27 -7.83
CA PRO A 5 -47.73 -16.38 -6.39
C PRO A 5 -46.90 -15.28 -5.75
N VAL A 6 -47.54 -14.47 -4.91
CA VAL A 6 -46.92 -13.35 -4.18
C VAL A 6 -45.63 -13.79 -3.46
N LEU A 7 -45.56 -15.05 -3.06
CA LEU A 7 -44.38 -15.73 -2.54
C LEU A 7 -43.18 -15.70 -3.50
N ALA A 8 -43.37 -16.01 -4.79
CA ALA A 8 -42.31 -15.97 -5.79
C ALA A 8 -41.81 -14.54 -6.05
N LEU A 9 -42.72 -13.55 -6.01
CA LEU A 9 -42.35 -12.15 -6.17
C LEU A 9 -41.57 -11.63 -4.95
N SER A 10 -41.96 -12.04 -3.74
CA SER A 10 -41.24 -11.71 -2.50
C SER A 10 -39.84 -12.33 -2.45
N LEU A 11 -39.70 -13.59 -2.89
CA LEU A 11 -38.43 -14.30 -2.91
C LEU A 11 -37.45 -13.69 -3.92
N LEU A 12 -37.96 -13.26 -5.08
CA LEU A 12 -37.17 -12.56 -6.09
C LEU A 12 -36.66 -11.21 -5.58
N PHE A 13 -37.47 -10.48 -4.82
CA PHE A 13 -37.10 -9.19 -4.24
C PHE A 13 -36.00 -9.32 -3.17
N VAL A 14 -36.06 -10.38 -2.35
CA VAL A 14 -35.01 -10.69 -1.36
C VAL A 14 -33.68 -11.07 -2.03
N LEU A 15 -33.73 -11.86 -3.12
CA LEU A 15 -32.55 -12.22 -3.91
C LEU A 15 -31.86 -10.99 -4.55
N VAL A 16 -32.65 -10.05 -5.10
CA VAL A 16 -32.13 -8.80 -5.68
C VAL A 16 -31.51 -7.89 -4.62
N ALA A 17 -32.12 -7.81 -3.42
CA ALA A 17 -31.58 -7.04 -2.31
C ALA A 17 -30.25 -7.61 -1.78
N ALA A 18 -30.13 -8.95 -1.72
CA ALA A 18 -28.89 -9.61 -1.28
C ALA A 18 -27.73 -9.44 -2.26
N ALA A 19 -28.00 -9.43 -3.58
CA ALA A 19 -26.99 -9.18 -4.61
C ALA A 19 -26.41 -7.75 -4.54
N SER A 20 -27.20 -6.79 -4.04
CA SER A 20 -26.81 -5.38 -3.92
C SER A 20 -25.81 -5.10 -2.80
N LEU A 21 -25.64 -6.04 -1.85
CA LEU A 21 -24.74 -5.89 -0.69
C LEU A 21 -23.33 -6.47 -0.93
N GLN A 22 -23.07 -7.05 -2.11
CA GLN A 22 -21.80 -7.74 -2.39
C GLN A 22 -20.64 -6.82 -2.80
N ASP A 23 -20.88 -5.53 -3.02
CA ASP A 23 -19.84 -4.53 -3.31
C ASP A 23 -19.14 -3.95 -2.06
N LEU A 24 -19.45 -4.46 -0.86
CA LEU A 24 -18.81 -4.04 0.39
C LEU A 24 -17.73 -5.00 0.91
N ALA A 25 -17.09 -5.76 0.02
CA ALA A 25 -15.97 -6.64 0.38
C ALA A 25 -14.67 -6.23 -0.36
N VAL A 26 -13.77 -5.65 0.42
CA VAL A 26 -12.32 -5.50 0.19
C VAL A 26 -11.90 -4.54 -0.94
N ALA A 27 -11.86 -3.26 -0.56
CA ALA A 27 -10.79 -2.36 -0.99
C ALA A 27 -10.11 -1.78 0.26
N ALA A 28 -9.24 -2.56 0.88
CA ALA A 28 -8.34 -2.08 1.92
C ALA A 28 -6.97 -2.77 1.81
N ASP A 29 -6.29 -2.56 0.68
CA ASP A 29 -4.82 -2.70 0.65
C ASP A 29 -4.14 -1.62 -0.22
N ASP A 30 -4.79 -0.48 -0.48
CA ASP A 30 -4.15 0.59 -1.27
C ASP A 30 -4.45 2.02 -0.81
N ALA A 31 -4.60 2.23 0.51
CA ALA A 31 -4.54 3.57 1.09
C ALA A 31 -4.07 3.52 2.54
N ALA A 32 -2.98 4.25 2.82
CA ALA A 32 -2.37 4.49 4.13
C ALA A 32 -1.61 3.30 4.74
N GLY A 33 -0.30 3.23 4.46
CA GLY A 33 0.63 2.70 5.44
C GLY A 33 0.34 3.38 6.78
N GLY A 34 0.11 2.57 7.81
CA GLY A 34 -0.13 3.04 9.18
C GLY A 34 0.86 4.13 9.55
N GLY A 35 0.34 5.25 10.04
CA GLY A 35 1.01 6.55 10.09
C GLY A 35 2.38 6.51 10.76
N VAL A 36 3.42 6.36 9.95
CA VAL A 36 4.79 6.59 10.39
C VAL A 36 4.96 8.10 10.53
N PRO A 37 5.35 8.63 11.70
CA PRO A 37 5.62 10.05 11.85
C PRO A 37 6.70 10.47 10.85
N TYR A 38 6.46 11.56 10.11
CA TYR A 38 7.37 12.06 9.07
C TYR A 38 8.83 12.17 9.57
N GLY A 39 9.03 12.60 10.81
CA GLY A 39 10.35 12.74 11.44
C GLY A 39 11.14 11.43 11.56
N VAL A 40 10.48 10.29 11.71
CA VAL A 40 11.14 8.96 11.75
C VAL A 40 11.81 8.65 10.41
N CYS A 41 11.14 8.98 9.32
CA CYS A 41 11.68 8.79 7.98
C CYS A 41 12.80 9.78 7.68
N ASP A 42 12.62 11.07 8.01
CA ASP A 42 13.58 12.14 7.70
C ASP A 42 15.00 11.81 8.21
N GLY A 43 15.13 11.44 9.49
CA GLY A 43 16.42 11.09 10.09
C GLY A 43 17.09 9.89 9.42
N LYS A 44 16.35 8.79 9.21
CA LYS A 44 16.92 7.58 8.59
C LYS A 44 17.33 7.81 7.14
N CYS A 45 16.52 8.55 6.39
CA CYS A 45 16.83 8.85 4.99
C CYS A 45 17.98 9.86 4.84
N ARG A 46 18.19 10.77 5.80
CA ARG A 46 19.42 11.59 5.85
C ARG A 46 20.67 10.72 5.92
N SER A 47 20.70 9.76 6.85
CA SER A 47 21.81 8.82 6.96
C SER A 47 21.95 7.96 5.71
N ARG A 48 20.85 7.48 5.14
CA ARG A 48 20.87 6.59 3.98
C ARG A 48 21.30 7.25 2.69
N CYS A 49 20.94 8.53 2.52
CA CYS A 49 21.25 9.33 1.34
C CYS A 49 22.50 10.21 1.49
N SER A 50 23.27 10.09 2.57
CA SER A 50 24.39 10.99 2.90
C SER A 50 25.50 11.06 1.84
N LEU A 51 25.62 10.03 0.97
CA LEU A 51 26.61 9.97 -0.12
C LEU A 51 25.99 9.98 -1.53
N LYS A 52 24.72 10.39 -1.65
CA LYS A 52 23.98 10.40 -2.92
C LYS A 52 23.56 11.82 -3.28
N LYS A 53 23.28 12.06 -4.57
CA LYS A 53 22.79 13.36 -5.04
C LYS A 53 21.51 13.74 -4.28
N ALA A 54 21.54 14.90 -3.64
CA ALA A 54 20.43 15.44 -2.87
C ALA A 54 19.14 15.55 -3.71
N GLY A 55 17.98 15.41 -3.07
CA GLY A 55 16.66 15.48 -3.71
C GLY A 55 16.15 14.14 -4.23
N ARG A 56 16.82 13.52 -5.23
CA ARG A 56 16.32 12.26 -5.83
C ARG A 56 16.32 11.08 -4.85
N CYS A 57 17.43 10.89 -4.13
CA CYS A 57 17.52 9.83 -3.13
C CYS A 57 16.48 10.03 -2.02
N MET A 58 16.38 11.26 -1.52
CA MET A 58 15.45 11.60 -0.44
C MET A 58 13.99 11.34 -0.80
N GLY A 59 13.52 11.80 -1.96
CA GLY A 59 12.13 11.58 -2.36
C GLY A 59 11.77 10.10 -2.48
N LEU A 60 12.67 9.29 -3.05
CA LEU A 60 12.46 7.83 -3.13
C LEU A 60 12.51 7.18 -1.75
N CYS A 61 13.46 7.58 -0.90
CA CYS A 61 13.61 7.04 0.45
C CYS A 61 12.38 7.36 1.31
N MET A 62 11.87 8.59 1.30
CA MET A 62 10.64 8.99 2.01
C MET A 62 9.44 8.14 1.58
N MET A 63 9.24 7.97 0.28
CA MET A 63 8.13 7.19 -0.26
C MET A 63 8.24 5.71 0.14
N CYS A 64 9.44 5.13 0.06
CA CYS A 64 9.68 3.76 0.50
C CYS A 64 9.51 3.60 2.02
N CYS A 65 9.98 4.56 2.81
CA CYS A 65 9.84 4.57 4.26
C CYS A 65 8.36 4.55 4.67
N GLY A 66 7.53 5.40 4.05
CA GLY A 66 6.08 5.42 4.33
C GLY A 66 5.38 4.12 3.96
N LYS A 67 5.71 3.55 2.79
CA LYS A 67 5.15 2.25 2.36
C LYS A 67 5.63 1.06 3.19
N CYS A 68 6.84 1.13 3.76
CA CYS A 68 7.43 0.07 4.57
C CYS A 68 7.37 0.35 6.08
N GLN A 69 6.33 1.05 6.54
CA GLN A 69 6.05 1.25 7.97
C GLN A 69 7.25 1.81 8.75
N GLY A 70 8.04 2.69 8.12
CA GLY A 70 9.14 3.39 8.77
C GLY A 70 10.47 2.64 8.75
N CYS A 71 10.53 1.46 8.12
CA CYS A 71 11.77 0.74 7.93
C CYS A 71 12.59 1.38 6.80
N VAL A 72 13.80 1.79 7.14
CA VAL A 72 14.84 2.25 6.21
C VAL A 72 16.13 1.61 6.70
N PRO A 73 16.90 0.91 5.84
CA PRO A 73 18.14 0.30 6.28
C PRO A 73 19.14 1.34 6.77
N SER A 74 20.04 0.92 7.63
CA SER A 74 21.07 1.78 8.20
C SER A 74 21.95 2.38 7.08
N GLY A 75 22.22 3.68 7.17
CA GLY A 75 22.94 4.40 6.13
C GLY A 75 24.42 4.58 6.39
N PRO A 76 25.23 4.87 5.36
CA PRO A 76 24.91 4.81 3.92
C PRO A 76 25.25 3.46 3.29
N TYR A 77 25.82 2.51 4.03
CA TYR A 77 26.44 1.29 3.48
C TYR A 77 25.77 -0.02 3.84
N ALA A 78 24.81 -0.04 4.77
CA ALA A 78 24.23 -1.30 5.20
C ALA A 78 23.53 -2.04 4.05
N SER A 79 23.22 -3.32 4.23
CA SER A 79 22.43 -4.05 3.24
C SER A 79 20.97 -3.57 3.25
N LYS A 80 20.27 -3.72 2.12
CA LYS A 80 18.82 -3.54 2.08
C LYS A 80 18.08 -4.66 2.81
N ASP A 81 18.74 -5.79 3.06
CA ASP A 81 18.17 -6.95 3.77
C ASP A 81 17.74 -6.64 5.20
N GLU A 82 18.29 -5.58 5.82
CA GLU A 82 17.81 -5.08 7.12
C GLU A 82 16.32 -4.69 7.10
N CYS A 83 15.79 -4.32 5.92
CA CYS A 83 14.39 -3.99 5.71
C CYS A 83 13.87 -4.71 4.46
N PRO A 84 13.34 -5.95 4.57
CA PRO A 84 12.88 -6.74 3.43
C PRO A 84 11.85 -6.02 2.55
N CYS A 85 10.85 -5.34 3.13
CA CYS A 85 9.90 -4.53 2.35
C CYS A 85 10.60 -3.44 1.51
N TYR A 86 11.60 -2.77 2.09
CA TYR A 86 12.33 -1.70 1.43
C TYR A 86 13.21 -2.24 0.29
N ARG A 87 13.84 -3.40 0.51
CA ARG A 87 14.62 -4.14 -0.48
C ARG A 87 13.77 -4.58 -1.67
N ASP A 88 12.60 -5.14 -1.39
CA ASP A 88 11.79 -5.85 -2.38
C ASP A 88 10.90 -4.90 -3.21
N MET A 89 10.83 -3.62 -2.82
CA MET A 89 10.06 -2.63 -3.55
C MET A 89 10.62 -2.37 -4.95
N LYS A 90 9.79 -2.60 -5.97
CA LYS A 90 10.13 -2.43 -7.38
C LYS A 90 9.28 -1.36 -8.04
N SER A 91 9.81 -0.75 -9.10
CA SER A 91 9.04 0.14 -9.96
C SER A 91 8.04 -0.68 -10.78
N PRO A 92 6.73 -0.39 -10.76
CA PRO A 92 5.74 -1.14 -11.54
C PRO A 92 6.05 -1.16 -13.04
N LYS A 93 6.61 -0.06 -13.55
CA LYS A 93 6.92 0.12 -14.98
C LYS A 93 8.17 -0.61 -15.43
N THR A 94 9.25 -0.58 -14.63
CA THR A 94 10.58 -1.06 -15.05
C THR A 94 11.01 -2.34 -14.34
N GLN A 95 10.28 -2.76 -13.31
CA GLN A 95 10.61 -3.90 -12.43
C GLN A 95 11.98 -3.81 -11.75
N ARG A 96 12.65 -2.64 -11.82
CA ARG A 96 13.92 -2.37 -11.15
C ARG A 96 13.69 -2.01 -9.68
N PRO A 97 14.70 -2.22 -8.80
CA PRO A 97 14.65 -1.74 -7.42
C PRO A 97 14.28 -0.26 -7.36
N LYS A 98 13.29 0.08 -6.55
CA LYS A 98 12.74 1.45 -6.46
C LYS A 98 13.40 2.27 -5.37
N CYS A 99 13.70 1.63 -4.25
CA CYS A 99 14.26 2.31 -3.08
C CYS A 99 15.78 2.43 -3.19
N PRO A 100 16.38 3.55 -2.75
CA PRO A 100 17.83 3.80 -2.85
C PRO A 100 18.66 2.78 -2.08
#